data_AF-A0A0D0H4I6-F1
#
_entry.id   AF-A0A0D0H4I6-F1
#
_cell.length_a   1.000
_cell.length_b   1.000
_cell.length_c   1.000
_cell.angle_alpha   90.00
_cell.angle_beta   90.00
_cell.angle_gamma   90.00
#
_symmetry.space_group_name_H-M   'P 1'
#
loop_
_entity.id
_entity.type
_entity.pdbx_description
1 polymer ?
#
loop_
_entity_poly.entity_id
_entity_poly.type
_entity_poly.pdbx_seq_one_letter_code
_entity_poly.pdbx_strand_id
1 'polypeptide(L)'
;MEPYLFFGVVLPERAQLSLQFSVRFSHLTSGVGGAAKVSIILNQVAAHVDSEHDWDIFDLRNVVKNIIQNHLAMVGYLAGIAYDFEITRVLNQSRGIDYVFGIDVPCLTERNKGIDVQDSLMQLRDKTIGENGVFLSRCFADLVSSMKHADDTGFYCYRAIESLRHHCATLHGLTDAGKARQWDKFREVSGSTEDTLRSIKLAADPLRHGEASGGTSQDRAKLLTDTWDVVDGYLNGI
;
A
#
# COMPACT_ATOMS: atom_id res chain seq x y z
N MET A 1 -5.88 -16.01 -26.55
CA MET A 1 -4.85 -14.95 -26.38
C MET A 1 -3.63 -15.57 -25.73
N GLU A 2 -2.44 -15.05 -26.00
CA GLU A 2 -1.25 -15.48 -25.26
C GLU A 2 -1.35 -15.02 -23.79
N PRO A 3 -1.02 -15.87 -22.81
CA PRO A 3 -1.06 -15.52 -21.41
C PRO A 3 -0.06 -14.41 -21.05
N TYR A 4 -0.38 -13.67 -19.99
CA TYR A 4 0.62 -12.85 -19.30
C TYR A 4 1.45 -13.75 -18.38
N LEU A 5 2.77 -13.60 -18.43
CA LEU A 5 3.68 -14.31 -17.55
C LEU A 5 4.30 -13.33 -16.54
N PHE A 6 3.95 -13.50 -15.28
CA PHE A 6 4.48 -12.72 -14.16
C PHE A 6 5.58 -13.49 -13.43
N PHE A 7 6.62 -12.76 -13.04
CA PHE A 7 7.72 -13.26 -12.23
C PHE A 7 7.79 -12.52 -10.91
N GLY A 8 8.28 -13.19 -9.88
CA GLY A 8 8.42 -12.60 -8.56
C GLY A 8 9.19 -13.47 -7.59
N VAL A 9 9.24 -13.04 -6.33
CA VAL A 9 9.92 -13.73 -5.24
C VAL A 9 9.07 -13.73 -3.98
N VAL A 10 9.01 -14.87 -3.31
CA VAL A 10 8.45 -15.00 -1.95
C VAL A 10 9.56 -14.72 -0.93
N LEU A 11 9.30 -13.82 0.01
CA LEU A 11 10.24 -13.43 1.05
C LEU A 11 9.77 -13.95 2.43
N PRO A 12 10.69 -14.25 3.35
CA PRO A 12 12.14 -14.18 3.19
C PRO A 12 12.69 -15.45 2.51
N GLU A 13 13.72 -15.29 1.67
CA GLU A 13 14.34 -16.42 0.93
C GLU A 13 14.99 -17.48 1.82
N ARG A 14 15.32 -17.14 3.08
CA ARG A 14 15.83 -18.10 4.08
C ARG A 14 14.79 -19.15 4.49
N ALA A 15 13.50 -18.89 4.27
CA ALA A 15 12.42 -19.82 4.52
C ALA A 15 11.93 -20.35 3.16
N GLN A 16 12.45 -21.51 2.77
CA GLN A 16 12.22 -22.04 1.44
C GLN A 16 10.77 -22.52 1.25
N LEU A 17 10.16 -22.12 0.14
CA LEU A 17 8.80 -22.51 -0.23
C LEU A 17 8.77 -23.01 -1.67
N SER A 18 8.16 -24.18 -1.87
CA SER A 18 7.84 -24.71 -3.20
C SER A 18 6.43 -25.27 -3.22
N LEU A 19 5.58 -24.71 -4.08
CA LEU A 19 4.17 -25.07 -4.20
C LEU A 19 3.63 -24.69 -5.58
N GLN A 20 2.58 -25.37 -6.01
CA GLN A 20 1.91 -25.10 -7.27
C GLN A 20 0.40 -25.10 -7.06
N PHE A 21 -0.29 -24.16 -7.68
CA PHE A 21 -1.74 -24.09 -7.62
C PHE A 21 -2.31 -23.44 -8.88
N SER A 22 -3.62 -23.60 -9.06
CA SER A 22 -4.38 -22.93 -10.12
C SER A 22 -5.67 -22.40 -9.55
N VAL A 23 -6.07 -21.20 -9.97
CA VAL A 23 -7.27 -20.54 -9.48
C VAL A 23 -7.97 -19.80 -10.60
N ARG A 24 -9.30 -19.82 -10.59
CA ARG A 24 -10.10 -18.90 -11.40
C ARG A 24 -10.40 -17.68 -10.54
N PHE A 25 -10.31 -16.51 -11.13
CA PHE A 25 -10.56 -15.25 -10.43
C PHE A 25 -11.56 -14.40 -11.21
N SER A 26 -12.17 -13.45 -10.50
CA SER A 26 -12.93 -12.34 -11.05
C SER A 26 -12.50 -11.08 -10.32
N HIS A 27 -12.15 -10.04 -11.06
CA HIS A 27 -11.77 -8.76 -10.48
C HIS A 27 -12.99 -8.07 -9.91
N LEU A 28 -12.90 -7.67 -8.64
CA LEU A 28 -14.04 -7.25 -7.83
C LEU A 28 -14.83 -6.09 -8.45
N THR A 29 -14.13 -5.08 -8.97
CA THR A 29 -14.77 -3.86 -9.49
C THR A 29 -15.26 -4.02 -10.93
N SER A 30 -14.48 -4.68 -11.79
CA SER A 30 -14.81 -4.78 -13.22
C SER A 30 -15.57 -6.04 -13.60
N GLY A 31 -15.63 -7.04 -12.71
CA GLY A 31 -16.20 -8.36 -13.00
C GLY A 31 -15.39 -9.18 -14.01
N VAL A 32 -14.25 -8.67 -14.47
CA VAL A 32 -13.41 -9.32 -15.49
C VAL A 32 -12.76 -10.56 -14.88
N GLY A 33 -12.95 -11.69 -15.54
CA GLY A 33 -12.44 -12.98 -15.10
C GLY A 33 -11.17 -13.43 -15.78
N GLY A 34 -10.56 -14.45 -15.19
CA GLY A 34 -9.42 -15.16 -15.76
C GLY A 34 -9.07 -16.41 -14.98
N ALA A 35 -8.00 -17.07 -15.42
CA ALA A 35 -7.37 -18.17 -14.70
C ALA A 35 -5.89 -17.87 -14.49
N ALA A 36 -5.39 -18.16 -13.29
CA ALA A 36 -3.98 -18.08 -12.95
C ALA A 36 -3.44 -19.47 -12.63
N LYS A 37 -2.30 -19.83 -13.21
CA LYS A 37 -1.50 -20.99 -12.83
C LYS A 37 -0.20 -20.50 -12.23
N VAL A 38 0.03 -20.80 -10.96
CA VAL A 38 1.16 -20.29 -10.19
C VAL A 38 2.07 -21.44 -9.82
N SER A 39 3.36 -21.27 -10.07
CA SER A 39 4.43 -22.13 -9.58
C SER A 39 5.39 -21.33 -8.74
N ILE A 40 5.61 -21.77 -7.51
CA ILE A 40 6.64 -21.26 -6.61
C ILE A 40 7.67 -22.39 -6.47
N ILE A 41 8.92 -22.12 -6.83
CA ILE A 41 10.03 -23.09 -6.74
C ILE A 41 11.19 -22.38 -6.06
N LEU A 42 11.58 -22.85 -4.87
CA LEU A 42 12.63 -22.22 -4.06
C LEU A 42 12.42 -20.70 -3.97
N ASN A 43 11.19 -20.29 -3.62
CA ASN A 43 10.74 -18.91 -3.49
C ASN A 43 10.62 -18.11 -4.79
N GLN A 44 11.12 -18.63 -5.92
CA GLN A 44 10.94 -18.00 -7.23
C GLN A 44 9.55 -18.29 -7.75
N VAL A 45 8.84 -17.24 -8.16
CA VAL A 45 7.46 -17.31 -8.62
C VAL A 45 7.40 -17.15 -10.13
N ALA A 46 6.64 -18.03 -10.77
CA ALA A 46 6.16 -17.88 -12.14
C ALA A 46 4.64 -18.04 -12.15
N ALA A 47 3.91 -17.02 -12.58
CA ALA A 47 2.46 -17.02 -12.67
C ALA A 47 2.00 -16.76 -14.11
N HIS A 48 1.31 -17.75 -14.69
CA HIS A 48 0.68 -17.64 -16.00
C HIS A 48 -0.77 -17.20 -15.83
N VAL A 49 -1.15 -16.12 -16.49
CA VAL A 49 -2.50 -15.55 -16.38
C VAL A 49 -3.16 -15.55 -17.75
N ASP A 50 -4.23 -16.32 -17.84
CA ASP A 50 -5.12 -16.39 -19.00
C ASP A 50 -6.35 -15.54 -18.75
N SER A 51 -6.61 -14.56 -19.62
CA SER A 51 -7.82 -13.74 -19.60
C SER A 51 -8.18 -13.33 -21.03
N GLU A 52 -9.48 -13.23 -21.30
CA GLU A 52 -10.00 -12.70 -22.58
C GLU A 52 -9.99 -11.16 -22.61
N HIS A 53 -9.61 -10.52 -21.51
CA HIS A 53 -9.57 -9.08 -21.38
C HIS A 53 -8.17 -8.51 -21.61
N ASP A 54 -8.13 -7.32 -22.21
CA ASP A 54 -6.94 -6.52 -22.39
C ASP A 54 -6.66 -5.71 -21.13
N TRP A 55 -5.79 -6.24 -20.28
CA TRP A 55 -5.46 -5.62 -19.01
C TRP A 55 -4.45 -4.49 -19.14
N ASP A 56 -4.64 -3.43 -18.34
CA ASP A 56 -3.52 -2.61 -17.88
C ASP A 56 -2.59 -3.47 -17.01
N ILE A 57 -1.28 -3.38 -17.25
CA ILE A 57 -0.30 -4.27 -16.59
C ILE A 57 -0.17 -4.01 -15.09
N PHE A 58 -0.46 -2.80 -14.62
CA PHE A 58 -0.40 -2.44 -13.20
C PHE A 58 -1.63 -2.95 -12.46
N ASP A 59 -2.80 -2.84 -13.07
CA ASP A 59 -4.02 -3.42 -12.52
C ASP A 59 -3.93 -4.96 -12.48
N LEU A 60 -3.44 -5.60 -13.54
CA LEU A 60 -3.23 -7.05 -13.56
C LEU A 60 -2.16 -7.50 -12.56
N ARG A 61 -1.09 -6.72 -12.38
CA ARG A 61 -0.09 -6.97 -11.32
C ARG A 61 -0.75 -7.03 -9.95
N ASN A 62 -1.65 -6.10 -9.64
CA ASN A 62 -2.34 -6.09 -8.34
C ASN A 62 -3.23 -7.34 -8.18
N VAL A 63 -3.94 -7.75 -9.24
CA VAL A 63 -4.72 -9.00 -9.25
C VAL A 63 -3.84 -10.22 -8.97
N VAL A 64 -2.71 -10.36 -9.68
CA VAL A 64 -1.77 -11.48 -9.47
C VAL A 64 -1.17 -11.45 -8.07
N LYS A 65 -0.83 -10.27 -7.58
CA LYS A 65 -0.31 -10.07 -6.22
C LYS A 65 -1.31 -10.57 -5.18
N ASN A 66 -2.57 -10.18 -5.31
CA ASN A 66 -3.63 -10.58 -4.39
C ASN A 66 -3.88 -12.10 -4.43
N ILE A 67 -3.90 -12.71 -5.62
CA ILE A 67 -4.03 -14.17 -5.76
C ILE A 67 -2.95 -14.91 -4.96
N ILE A 68 -1.70 -14.49 -5.12
CA ILE A 68 -0.54 -15.17 -4.52
C ILE A 68 -0.46 -14.86 -3.03
N GLN A 69 -0.66 -13.61 -2.61
CA GLN A 69 -0.69 -13.22 -1.21
C GLN A 69 -1.81 -13.93 -0.44
N ASN A 70 -2.99 -14.09 -1.03
CA ASN A 70 -4.07 -14.85 -0.40
C ASN A 70 -3.69 -16.31 -0.18
N HIS A 71 -3.00 -16.93 -1.14
CA HIS A 71 -2.52 -18.30 -0.98
C HIS A 71 -1.42 -18.40 0.10
N LEU A 72 -0.48 -17.45 0.13
CA LEU A 72 0.54 -17.36 1.17
C LEU A 72 -0.05 -17.08 2.55
N ALA A 73 -1.14 -16.31 2.64
CA ALA A 73 -1.88 -16.08 3.88
C ALA A 73 -2.52 -17.37 4.40
N MET A 74 -3.04 -18.24 3.52
CA MET A 74 -3.50 -19.58 3.91
C MET A 74 -2.35 -20.44 4.45
N VAL A 75 -1.18 -20.40 3.80
CA VAL A 75 0.03 -21.07 4.31
C VAL A 75 0.40 -20.52 5.70
N GLY A 76 0.35 -19.20 5.86
CA GLY A 76 0.67 -18.56 7.13
C GLY A 76 -0.31 -18.88 8.25
N TYR A 77 -1.61 -18.97 7.95
CA TYR A 77 -2.62 -19.46 8.89
C TYR A 77 -2.35 -20.90 9.33
N LEU A 78 -2.01 -21.78 8.38
CA LEU A 78 -1.77 -23.20 8.66
C LEU A 78 -0.45 -23.46 9.41
N ALA A 79 0.60 -22.70 9.11
CA ALA A 79 1.96 -22.97 9.59
C ALA A 79 2.48 -21.94 10.61
N GLY A 80 1.76 -20.86 10.89
CA GLY A 80 2.19 -19.80 11.80
C GLY A 80 3.39 -18.99 11.27
N ILE A 81 3.53 -18.87 9.95
CA ILE A 81 4.64 -18.18 9.28
C ILE A 81 4.14 -17.03 8.42
N ALA A 82 4.89 -15.93 8.35
CA ALA A 82 4.51 -14.78 7.55
C ALA A 82 5.46 -14.66 6.36
N TYR A 83 4.96 -15.00 5.17
CA TYR A 83 5.64 -14.73 3.91
C TYR A 83 5.20 -13.36 3.35
N ASP A 84 6.12 -12.68 2.69
CA ASP A 84 5.86 -11.53 1.82
C ASP A 84 6.06 -11.94 0.36
N PHE A 85 5.57 -11.13 -0.58
CA PHE A 85 5.63 -11.43 -2.01
C PHE A 85 5.81 -10.16 -2.85
N GLU A 86 6.78 -10.22 -3.76
CA GLU A 86 7.09 -9.15 -4.69
C GLU A 86 7.03 -9.67 -6.14
N ILE A 87 6.30 -8.94 -6.99
CA ILE A 87 6.29 -9.15 -8.44
C ILE A 87 7.35 -8.25 -9.06
N THR A 88 8.23 -8.81 -9.87
CA THR A 88 9.38 -8.12 -10.46
C THR A 88 9.25 -7.87 -11.95
N ARG A 89 8.50 -8.69 -12.68
CA ARG A 89 8.39 -8.56 -14.16
C ARG A 89 7.09 -9.14 -14.70
N VAL A 90 6.64 -8.62 -15.83
CA VAL A 90 5.59 -9.20 -16.68
C VAL A 90 6.05 -9.31 -18.12
N LEU A 91 5.67 -10.41 -18.78
CA LEU A 91 5.87 -10.66 -20.21
C LEU A 91 4.53 -10.97 -20.91
N ASN A 92 4.36 -10.49 -22.14
CA ASN A 92 3.36 -10.98 -23.11
C ASN A 92 3.89 -10.70 -24.52
N GLN A 93 4.34 -11.72 -25.24
CA GLN A 93 5.09 -11.54 -26.49
C GLN A 93 4.22 -10.99 -27.62
N SER A 94 2.99 -11.50 -27.75
CA SER A 94 2.01 -11.09 -28.77
C SER A 94 1.62 -9.62 -28.67
N ARG A 95 1.77 -9.03 -27.48
CA ARG A 95 1.51 -7.61 -27.20
C ARG A 95 2.79 -6.77 -27.11
N GLY A 96 3.97 -7.37 -27.28
CA GLY A 96 5.26 -6.69 -27.11
C GLY A 96 5.51 -6.20 -25.68
N ILE A 97 4.88 -6.82 -24.68
CA ILE A 97 5.03 -6.43 -23.28
C ILE A 97 6.23 -7.17 -22.69
N ASP A 98 7.21 -6.39 -22.26
CA ASP A 98 8.31 -6.82 -21.41
C ASP A 98 8.62 -5.68 -20.43
N TYR A 99 8.11 -5.81 -19.21
CA TYR A 99 8.14 -4.73 -18.23
C TYR A 99 8.65 -5.20 -16.88
N VAL A 100 9.66 -4.51 -16.35
CA VAL A 100 10.21 -4.73 -15.00
C VAL A 100 9.55 -3.75 -14.05
N PHE A 101 8.90 -4.27 -13.01
CA PHE A 101 8.30 -3.45 -11.97
C PHE A 101 9.38 -2.97 -10.99
N GLY A 102 9.46 -1.65 -10.80
CA GLY A 102 10.22 -1.06 -9.72
C GLY A 102 9.51 -1.16 -8.37
N ILE A 103 10.22 -0.75 -7.32
CA ILE A 103 9.67 -0.61 -5.96
C ILE A 103 8.96 0.74 -5.76
N ASP A 104 9.05 1.62 -6.75
CA ASP A 104 8.54 2.98 -6.69
C ASP A 104 7.02 3.05 -6.86
N VAL A 105 6.44 4.07 -6.25
CA VAL A 105 5.09 4.53 -6.56
C VAL A 105 5.25 5.82 -7.37
N PRO A 106 4.98 5.81 -8.69
CA PRO A 106 5.35 6.90 -9.59
C PRO A 106 4.89 8.30 -9.16
N CYS A 107 3.66 8.42 -8.63
CA CYS A 107 3.14 9.71 -8.17
C CYS A 107 3.92 10.28 -6.97
N LEU A 108 4.48 9.41 -6.12
CA LEU A 108 5.27 9.83 -4.97
C LEU A 108 6.74 10.04 -5.33
N THR A 109 7.32 9.22 -6.20
CA THR A 109 8.72 9.38 -6.61
C THR A 109 8.93 10.60 -7.50
N GLU A 110 7.97 10.92 -8.39
CA GLU A 110 8.04 12.17 -9.16
C GLU A 110 7.82 13.40 -8.27
N ARG A 111 6.89 13.32 -7.30
CA ARG A 111 6.67 14.38 -6.28
C ARG A 111 7.94 14.67 -5.48
N ASN A 112 8.64 13.62 -5.07
CA ASN A 112 9.81 13.71 -4.20
C ASN A 112 11.14 13.79 -4.97
N LYS A 113 11.08 14.10 -6.27
CA LYS A 113 12.25 14.19 -7.13
C LYS A 113 13.16 15.33 -6.69
N GLY A 114 14.43 15.01 -6.47
CA GLY A 114 15.43 15.98 -6.02
C GLY A 114 15.49 16.20 -4.51
N ILE A 115 14.70 15.46 -3.71
CA ILE A 115 14.88 15.44 -2.26
C ILE A 115 16.24 14.82 -1.91
N ASP A 116 17.04 15.53 -1.10
CA ASP A 116 18.19 14.92 -0.45
C ASP A 116 17.72 14.04 0.70
N VAL A 117 17.84 12.72 0.49
CA VAL A 117 17.36 11.72 1.45
C VAL A 117 18.16 11.76 2.75
N GLN A 118 19.47 12.01 2.71
CA GLN A 118 20.29 12.00 3.93
C GLN A 118 19.94 13.18 4.82
N ASP A 119 19.87 14.39 4.23
CA ASP A 119 19.51 15.59 4.97
C ASP A 119 18.08 15.53 5.52
N SER A 120 17.13 15.07 4.71
CA SER A 120 15.73 14.91 5.14
C SER A 120 15.59 13.86 6.25
N LEU A 121 16.33 12.76 6.17
CA LEU A 121 16.33 11.74 7.23
C LEU A 121 16.86 12.27 8.55
N MET A 122 17.88 13.14 8.55
CA MET A 122 18.36 13.76 9.77
C MET A 122 17.27 14.60 10.44
N GLN A 123 16.57 15.44 9.66
CA GLN A 123 15.46 16.26 10.18
C GLN A 123 14.30 15.42 10.73
N LEU A 124 13.96 14.32 10.05
CA LEU A 124 12.90 13.41 10.51
C LEU A 124 13.31 12.66 11.79
N ARG A 125 14.58 12.22 11.89
CA ARG A 125 15.08 11.52 13.08
C ARG A 125 14.89 12.35 14.34
N ASP A 126 15.25 13.64 14.30
CA ASP A 126 15.12 14.53 15.45
C ASP A 126 13.66 14.64 15.94
N LYS A 127 12.69 14.65 15.01
CA LYS A 127 11.26 14.67 15.34
C LYS A 127 10.76 13.34 15.94
N THR A 128 11.41 12.21 15.62
CA THR A 128 11.01 10.88 16.09
C THR A 128 11.60 10.46 17.44
N ILE A 129 12.41 11.31 18.08
CA ILE A 129 13.00 11.01 19.38
C ILE A 129 12.03 11.35 20.52
N GLY A 130 12.04 10.55 21.59
CA GLY A 130 11.26 10.78 22.81
C GLY A 130 9.91 10.05 22.82
N GLU A 131 9.15 10.26 23.89
CA GLU A 131 7.94 9.49 24.21
C GLU A 131 6.85 9.57 23.10
N ASN A 132 6.78 10.70 22.40
CA ASN A 132 5.79 10.94 21.34
C ASN A 132 6.24 10.46 19.95
N GLY A 133 7.53 10.19 19.76
CA GLY A 133 8.10 9.78 18.47
C GLY A 133 7.53 8.47 17.92
N VAL A 134 6.93 7.64 18.78
CA VAL A 134 6.21 6.42 18.39
C VAL A 134 5.06 6.71 17.41
N PHE A 135 4.38 7.86 17.52
CA PHE A 135 3.27 8.21 16.64
C PHE A 135 3.75 8.57 15.24
N LEU A 136 4.87 9.30 15.13
CA LEU A 136 5.50 9.59 13.84
C LEU A 136 6.06 8.32 13.21
N SER A 137 6.69 7.46 14.01
CA SER A 137 7.20 6.16 13.53
C SER A 137 6.08 5.28 12.98
N ARG A 138 4.92 5.23 13.66
CA ARG A 138 3.72 4.54 13.17
C ARG A 138 3.17 5.16 11.90
N CYS A 139 3.11 6.49 11.82
CA CYS A 139 2.72 7.20 10.60
C CYS A 139 3.59 6.77 9.41
N PHE A 140 4.92 6.83 9.53
CA PHE A 140 5.82 6.42 8.45
C PHE A 140 5.68 4.94 8.06
N ALA A 141 5.52 4.05 9.05
CA ALA A 141 5.27 2.63 8.78
C ALA A 141 3.94 2.40 8.04
N ASP A 142 2.90 3.15 8.38
CA ASP A 142 1.60 3.10 7.72
C ASP A 142 1.68 3.66 6.30
N LEU A 143 2.40 4.77 6.08
CA LEU A 143 2.66 5.28 4.72
C LEU A 143 3.35 4.21 3.85
N VAL A 144 4.38 3.53 4.36
CA VAL A 144 5.03 2.43 3.63
C VAL A 144 4.08 1.25 3.38
N SER A 145 3.26 0.91 4.37
CA SER A 145 2.25 -0.15 4.22
C SER A 145 1.22 0.19 3.14
N SER A 146 0.79 1.45 3.05
CA SER A 146 -0.13 1.92 1.99
C SER A 146 0.47 1.81 0.59
N MET A 147 1.80 1.93 0.47
CA MET A 147 2.51 1.71 -0.79
C MET A 147 2.56 0.23 -1.19
N LYS A 148 2.64 -0.67 -0.20
CA LYS A 148 2.78 -2.12 -0.42
C LYS A 148 1.46 -2.85 -0.64
N HIS A 149 0.39 -2.42 0.02
CA HIS A 149 -0.92 -3.09 0.02
C HIS A 149 -1.96 -2.26 -0.73
N ALA A 150 -2.11 -2.52 -2.03
CA ALA A 150 -2.96 -1.72 -2.91
C ALA A 150 -4.42 -1.69 -2.43
N ASP A 151 -4.99 -2.85 -2.10
CA ASP A 151 -6.37 -3.00 -1.63
C ASP A 151 -6.63 -2.30 -0.27
N ASP A 152 -5.59 -2.18 0.56
CA ASP A 152 -5.67 -1.57 1.90
C ASP A 152 -5.13 -0.13 1.94
N THR A 153 -4.88 0.49 0.79
CA THR A 153 -4.21 1.81 0.74
C THR A 153 -4.93 2.84 1.61
N GLY A 154 -6.26 2.92 1.51
CA GLY A 154 -7.05 3.87 2.30
C GLY A 154 -7.02 3.61 3.79
N PHE A 155 -7.06 2.34 4.19
CA PHE A 155 -6.94 1.96 5.60
C PHE A 155 -5.64 2.49 6.21
N TYR A 156 -4.49 2.20 5.57
CA TYR A 156 -3.19 2.62 6.04
C TYR A 156 -3.01 4.15 5.98
N CYS A 157 -3.47 4.82 4.91
CA CYS A 157 -3.42 6.28 4.80
C CYS A 157 -4.16 6.96 5.97
N TYR A 158 -5.39 6.52 6.26
CA TYR A 158 -6.16 7.12 7.35
C TYR A 158 -5.58 6.78 8.73
N ARG A 159 -5.00 5.58 8.91
CA ARG A 159 -4.31 5.20 10.17
C ARG A 159 -3.03 6.03 10.40
N ALA A 160 -2.31 6.37 9.33
CA ALA A 160 -1.17 7.28 9.40
C ALA A 160 -1.61 8.66 9.92
N ILE A 161 -2.70 9.21 9.37
CA ILE A 161 -3.28 10.49 9.82
C ILE A 161 -3.75 10.42 11.27
N GLU A 162 -4.41 9.34 11.69
CA GLU A 162 -4.83 9.18 13.08
C GLU A 162 -3.63 9.15 14.05
N SER A 163 -2.52 8.52 13.64
CA SER A 163 -1.28 8.54 14.42
C SER A 163 -0.76 9.97 14.60
N LEU A 164 -0.76 10.79 13.53
CA LEU A 164 -0.35 12.20 13.62
C LEU A 164 -1.32 13.05 14.45
N ARG A 165 -2.62 12.77 14.38
CA ARG A 165 -3.60 13.44 15.25
C ARG A 165 -3.35 13.13 16.72
N HIS A 166 -2.99 11.89 17.06
CA HIS A 166 -2.60 11.53 18.42
C HIS A 166 -1.29 12.22 18.84
N HIS A 167 -0.30 12.28 17.96
CA HIS A 167 0.92 13.05 18.18
C HIS A 167 0.62 14.52 18.51
N CYS A 168 -0.21 15.15 17.67
CA CYS A 168 -0.66 16.52 17.82
C CYS A 168 -1.41 16.74 19.14
N ALA A 169 -2.31 15.82 19.50
CA ALA A 169 -3.04 15.92 20.75
C ALA A 169 -2.09 15.89 21.96
N THR A 170 -1.08 15.01 21.96
CA THR A 170 -0.12 14.94 23.06
C THR A 170 0.75 16.20 23.14
N LEU A 171 1.26 16.69 22.00
CA LEU A 171 2.10 17.90 21.97
C LEU A 171 1.37 19.17 22.48
N HIS A 172 0.05 19.24 22.26
CA HIS A 172 -0.75 20.40 22.65
C HIS A 172 -1.56 20.19 23.94
N GLY A 173 -1.31 19.10 24.70
CA GLY A 173 -2.03 18.83 25.95
C GLY A 173 -3.52 18.58 25.77
N LEU A 174 -3.91 18.03 24.62
CA LEU A 174 -5.29 17.74 24.22
C LEU A 174 -5.66 16.25 24.31
N THR A 175 -4.82 15.40 24.89
CA THR A 175 -5.06 13.94 24.96
C THR A 175 -6.43 13.58 25.56
N ASP A 176 -6.84 14.26 26.62
CA ASP A 176 -8.14 14.06 27.27
C ASP A 176 -9.27 14.94 26.69
N ALA A 177 -8.97 15.77 25.69
CA ALA A 177 -9.97 16.57 25.01
C ALA A 177 -10.84 15.70 24.09
N GLY A 178 -12.06 16.16 23.81
CA GLY A 178 -12.94 15.50 22.85
C GLY A 178 -12.32 15.44 21.45
N LYS A 179 -12.62 14.37 20.70
CA LYS A 179 -12.07 14.13 19.35
C LYS A 179 -12.20 15.33 18.41
N ALA A 180 -13.31 16.07 18.48
CA ALA A 180 -13.52 17.28 17.67
C ALA A 180 -12.40 18.30 17.86
N ARG A 181 -12.05 18.64 19.11
CA ARG A 181 -10.96 19.57 19.42
C ARG A 181 -9.60 19.06 18.96
N GLN A 182 -9.36 17.76 19.07
CA GLN A 182 -8.12 17.14 18.58
C GLN A 182 -8.01 17.26 17.05
N TRP A 183 -9.11 17.05 16.32
CA TRP A 183 -9.17 17.22 14.87
C TRP A 183 -9.04 18.68 14.45
N ASP A 184 -9.69 19.61 15.15
CA ASP A 184 -9.55 21.04 14.89
C ASP A 184 -8.10 21.49 15.03
N LYS A 185 -7.43 21.10 16.12
CA LYS A 185 -6.02 21.42 16.31
C LYS A 185 -5.12 20.75 15.27
N PHE A 186 -5.39 19.49 14.92
CA PHE A 186 -4.63 18.80 13.89
C PHE A 186 -4.75 19.48 12.52
N ARG A 187 -5.96 19.93 12.12
CA ARG A 187 -6.18 20.69 10.88
C ARG A 187 -5.43 22.03 10.90
N GLU A 188 -5.47 22.73 12.03
CA GLU A 188 -4.72 23.98 12.22
C GLU A 188 -3.21 23.78 11.98
N VAL A 189 -2.62 22.73 12.56
CA VAL A 189 -1.17 22.46 12.45
C VAL A 189 -0.79 21.92 11.06
N SER A 190 -1.59 21.01 10.50
CA SER A 190 -1.30 20.38 9.21
C SER A 190 -1.66 21.23 7.99
N GLY A 191 -2.45 22.29 8.17
CA GLY A 191 -3.02 23.06 7.07
C GLY A 191 -4.03 22.29 6.22
N SER A 192 -4.47 21.10 6.68
CA SER A 192 -5.39 20.25 5.93
C SER A 192 -6.85 20.68 6.05
N THR A 193 -7.63 20.43 4.99
CA THR A 193 -9.06 20.73 4.97
C THR A 193 -9.90 19.57 5.52
N GLU A 194 -11.13 19.87 5.96
CA GLU A 194 -12.08 18.83 6.37
C GLU A 194 -12.38 17.86 5.23
N ASP A 195 -12.55 18.37 4.01
CA ASP A 195 -12.92 17.59 2.84
C ASP A 195 -11.82 16.61 2.44
N THR A 196 -10.55 17.02 2.52
CA THR A 196 -9.40 16.13 2.30
C THR A 196 -9.41 14.98 3.31
N LEU A 197 -9.51 15.28 4.61
CA LEU A 197 -9.51 14.26 5.65
C LEU A 197 -10.72 13.32 5.56
N ARG A 198 -11.90 13.88 5.22
CA ARG A 198 -13.13 13.10 5.04
C ARG A 198 -13.02 12.17 3.84
N SER A 199 -12.43 12.61 2.73
CA SER A 199 -12.21 11.79 1.54
C SER A 199 -11.30 10.60 1.85
N ILE A 200 -10.19 10.84 2.57
CA ILE A 200 -9.27 9.78 3.00
C ILE A 200 -9.97 8.79 3.94
N LYS A 201 -10.79 9.28 4.87
CA LYS A 201 -11.58 8.44 5.77
C LYS A 201 -12.61 7.59 5.03
N LEU A 202 -13.33 8.16 4.06
CA LEU A 202 -14.34 7.42 3.28
C LEU A 202 -13.70 6.24 2.52
N ALA A 203 -12.47 6.40 2.03
CA ALA A 203 -11.73 5.30 1.41
C ALA A 203 -11.28 4.22 2.42
N ALA A 204 -11.18 4.56 3.70
CA ALA A 204 -10.72 3.65 4.76
C ALA A 204 -11.87 2.89 5.46
N ASP A 205 -13.04 3.52 5.61
CA ASP A 205 -14.13 3.00 6.46
C ASP A 205 -14.60 1.59 6.03
N PRO A 206 -14.86 1.26 4.75
CA PRO A 206 -15.24 -0.09 4.35
C PRO A 206 -14.20 -1.15 4.75
N LEU A 207 -12.92 -0.86 4.49
CA LEU A 207 -11.79 -1.75 4.78
C LEU A 207 -11.64 -2.00 6.29
N ARG A 208 -11.89 -0.97 7.12
CA ARG A 208 -11.90 -1.08 8.59
C ARG A 208 -12.99 -2.00 9.12
N HIS A 209 -14.05 -2.18 8.35
CA HIS A 209 -15.18 -3.04 8.67
C HIS A 209 -15.11 -4.40 7.97
N GLY A 210 -14.00 -4.69 7.28
CA GLY A 210 -13.80 -5.95 6.56
C GLY A 210 -14.62 -6.06 5.27
N GLU A 211 -15.17 -4.95 4.79
CA GLU A 211 -15.81 -4.90 3.48
C GLU A 211 -14.76 -4.85 2.37
N ALA A 212 -15.06 -5.53 1.26
CA ALA A 212 -14.21 -5.45 0.09
C ALA A 212 -14.40 -4.09 -0.58
N SER A 213 -13.31 -3.34 -0.74
CA SER A 213 -13.29 -2.07 -1.46
C SER A 213 -12.37 -2.19 -2.66
N GLY A 214 -12.83 -1.73 -3.82
CA GLY A 214 -12.03 -1.66 -5.03
C GLY A 214 -11.80 -0.20 -5.42
N GLY A 215 -10.65 0.09 -6.01
CA GLY A 215 -10.31 1.41 -6.53
C GLY A 215 -9.40 1.29 -7.75
N THR A 216 -9.39 2.30 -8.59
CA THR A 216 -8.49 2.34 -9.74
C THR A 216 -7.07 2.75 -9.30
N SER A 217 -6.09 2.51 -10.17
CA SER A 217 -4.73 3.04 -9.98
C SER A 217 -4.71 4.58 -9.84
N GLN A 218 -5.66 5.30 -10.45
CA GLN A 218 -5.81 6.75 -10.32
C GLN A 218 -6.34 7.17 -8.95
N ASP A 219 -7.39 6.50 -8.46
CA ASP A 219 -7.95 6.75 -7.12
C ASP A 219 -6.88 6.55 -6.04
N ARG A 220 -6.09 5.47 -6.19
CA ARG A 220 -4.98 5.16 -5.32
C ARG A 220 -3.89 6.25 -5.35
N ALA A 221 -3.50 6.70 -6.55
CA ALA A 221 -2.49 7.76 -6.68
C ALA A 221 -2.93 9.07 -6.03
N LYS A 222 -4.21 9.44 -6.21
CA LYS A 222 -4.79 10.60 -5.54
C LYS A 222 -4.76 10.45 -4.02
N LEU A 223 -5.21 9.30 -3.50
CA LEU A 223 -5.27 9.03 -2.07
C LEU A 223 -3.90 9.10 -1.39
N LEU A 224 -2.87 8.56 -2.05
CA LEU A 224 -1.49 8.65 -1.59
C LEU A 224 -0.99 10.10 -1.60
N THR A 225 -1.22 10.82 -2.69
CA THR A 225 -0.74 12.22 -2.81
C THR A 225 -1.41 13.12 -1.77
N ASP A 226 -2.73 13.06 -1.63
CA ASP A 226 -3.48 13.83 -0.63
C ASP A 226 -2.99 13.52 0.80
N THR A 227 -2.70 12.24 1.08
CA THR A 227 -2.19 11.83 2.40
C THR A 227 -0.78 12.38 2.65
N TRP A 228 0.12 12.31 1.67
CA TRP A 228 1.47 12.86 1.78
C TRP A 228 1.45 14.37 2.02
N ASP A 229 0.56 15.11 1.36
CA ASP A 229 0.43 16.56 1.56
C ASP A 229 -0.03 16.90 2.99
N VAL A 230 -0.95 16.10 3.57
CA VAL A 230 -1.35 16.25 4.98
C VAL A 230 -0.18 15.97 5.93
N VAL A 231 0.60 14.92 5.67
CA VAL A 231 1.75 14.56 6.50
C VAL A 231 2.85 15.62 6.44
N ASP A 232 3.19 16.10 5.24
CA ASP A 232 4.21 17.14 5.07
C ASP A 232 3.77 18.45 5.69
N GLY A 233 2.50 18.84 5.51
CA GLY A 233 1.93 20.00 6.19
C GLY A 233 2.06 19.90 7.70
N TYR A 234 1.77 18.73 8.27
CA TYR A 234 1.92 18.49 9.70
C TYR A 234 3.38 18.55 10.16
N LEU A 235 4.30 17.88 9.46
CA LEU A 235 5.72 17.85 9.81
C LEU A 235 6.37 19.24 9.73
N ASN A 236 5.93 20.09 8.80
CA ASN A 236 6.36 21.48 8.69
C ASN A 236 5.75 22.38 9.78
N GLY A 237 4.59 22.01 10.32
CA GLY A 237 3.88 22.75 11.36
C GLY A 237 4.36 22.49 12.79
N ILE A 238 5.26 21.52 13.00
CA ILE A 238 5.82 21.15 14.31
C ILE A 238 7.32 21.40 14.43
#